data_AF-A0A351SH70-F1
#
_entry.id   AF-A0A351SH70-F1
#
_cell.length_a   1.000
_cell.length_b   1.000
_cell.length_c   1.000
_cell.angle_alpha   90.00
_cell.angle_beta   90.00
_cell.angle_gamma   90.00
#
_symmetry.space_group_name_H-M   'P 1'
#
loop_
_entity.id
_entity.type
_entity.pdbx_description
1 polymer ?
#
loop_
_entity_poly.entity_id
_entity_poly.type
_entity_poly.pdbx_seq_one_letter_code
_entity_poly.pdbx_strand_id
1 'polypeptide(L)'
;MTEEAPKHDVLHAPFGVASDDLPERLAVWSHTETVTYRELGQRIKALAAFLRHEMGLLPGDRVGISLPKSVDSVTAVLATLQVGGVYVPMDPLSPIQRLVTIATDCQQKVVLCPEDRLVEFG
;
A
#
# COMPACT_ATOMS: atom_id res chain seq x y z
N MET A 1 -20.25 -1.48 -30.64
CA MET A 1 -18.90 -1.97 -30.90
C MET A 1 -18.05 -1.52 -29.73
N THR A 2 -18.07 -2.29 -28.65
CA THR A 2 -17.34 -2.00 -27.40
C THR A 2 -15.92 -2.53 -27.57
N GLU A 3 -14.99 -1.63 -27.84
CA GLU A 3 -13.56 -1.93 -27.87
C GLU A 3 -13.13 -2.15 -26.41
N GLU A 4 -12.95 -3.41 -26.00
CA GLU A 4 -12.36 -3.74 -24.71
C GLU A 4 -10.94 -3.17 -24.69
N ALA A 5 -10.73 -2.17 -23.83
CA ALA A 5 -9.41 -1.61 -23.58
C ALA A 5 -8.43 -2.74 -23.18
N PRO A 6 -7.20 -2.76 -23.71
CA PRO A 6 -6.24 -3.82 -23.41
C PRO A 6 -6.00 -3.90 -21.90
N LYS A 7 -6.23 -5.09 -21.33
CA LYS A 7 -5.84 -5.43 -19.96
C LYS A 7 -4.31 -5.35 -19.87
N HIS A 8 -3.80 -4.18 -19.56
CA HIS A 8 -2.42 -4.05 -19.12
C HIS A 8 -2.32 -4.82 -17.80
N ASP A 9 -1.32 -5.68 -17.66
CA ASP A 9 -1.02 -6.30 -16.37
C ASP A 9 -0.83 -5.17 -15.35
N VAL A 10 -1.73 -5.12 -14.37
CA VAL A 10 -1.65 -4.15 -13.27
C VAL A 10 -0.35 -4.41 -12.51
N LEU A 11 0.36 -3.36 -12.09
CA LEU A 11 1.71 -3.48 -11.48
C LEU A 11 1.79 -4.48 -10.31
N HIS A 12 0.66 -4.75 -9.63
CA HIS A 12 0.58 -5.70 -8.53
C HIS A 12 0.20 -7.14 -8.95
N ALA A 13 -0.33 -7.36 -10.16
CA ALA A 13 -0.68 -8.70 -10.66
C ALA A 13 0.48 -9.70 -10.64
N PRO A 14 1.74 -9.30 -10.97
CA PRO A 14 2.88 -10.19 -10.86
C PRO A 14 3.14 -10.70 -9.43
N PHE A 15 2.74 -9.97 -8.38
CA PHE A 15 2.90 -10.46 -7.01
C PHE A 15 1.88 -11.54 -6.63
N GLY A 16 0.77 -11.67 -7.36
CA GLY A 16 -0.11 -12.84 -7.22
C GLY A 16 0.51 -14.08 -7.84
N VAL A 17 1.04 -13.95 -9.06
CA VAL A 17 1.51 -15.08 -9.89
C VAL A 17 2.93 -15.50 -9.53
N ALA A 18 3.87 -14.57 -9.37
CA ALA A 18 5.27 -14.88 -9.03
C ALA A 18 5.44 -15.43 -7.59
N SER A 19 4.49 -15.16 -6.69
CA SER A 19 4.54 -15.66 -5.31
C SER A 19 4.23 -17.15 -5.20
N ASP A 20 3.44 -17.70 -6.12
CA ASP A 20 3.06 -19.12 -6.10
C ASP A 20 4.18 -20.01 -6.70
N ASP A 21 4.96 -19.47 -7.65
CA ASP A 21 6.04 -20.21 -8.30
C ASP A 21 7.32 -20.29 -7.44
N LEU A 22 7.57 -19.32 -6.55
CA LEU A 22 8.79 -19.24 -5.71
C LEU A 22 8.50 -18.73 -4.28
N PRO A 23 7.65 -19.41 -3.49
CA PRO A 23 7.14 -18.89 -2.23
C PRO A 23 8.21 -18.64 -1.16
N GLU A 24 9.27 -19.45 -1.14
CA GLU A 24 10.35 -19.37 -0.15
C GLU A 24 11.50 -18.43 -0.58
N ARG A 25 11.43 -17.85 -1.78
CA ARG A 25 12.48 -16.94 -2.24
C ARG A 25 12.34 -15.60 -1.53
N LEU A 26 13.47 -14.98 -1.22
CA LEU A 26 13.51 -13.64 -0.65
C LEU A 26 12.87 -12.63 -1.61
N ALA A 27 11.87 -11.89 -1.11
CA ALA A 27 11.14 -10.87 -1.85
C ALA A 27 11.62 -9.45 -1.49
N VAL A 28 11.78 -9.18 -0.19
CA VAL A 28 12.23 -7.87 0.30
C VAL A 28 13.28 -8.06 1.37
N TRP A 29 14.37 -7.29 1.25
CA TRP A 29 15.41 -7.18 2.25
C TRP A 29 15.52 -5.73 2.71
N SER A 30 15.47 -5.52 4.02
CA SER A 30 15.64 -4.24 4.68
C SER A 30 16.66 -4.35 5.82
N HIS A 31 17.02 -3.22 6.42
CA HIS A 31 17.94 -3.22 7.56
C HIS A 31 17.36 -3.91 8.81
N THR A 32 16.03 -3.95 8.94
CA THR A 32 15.34 -4.46 10.12
C THR A 32 14.83 -5.89 9.94
N GLU A 33 14.44 -6.26 8.72
CA GLU A 33 13.93 -7.59 8.44
C GLU A 33 14.09 -8.00 6.97
N THR A 34 13.99 -9.31 6.75
CA THR A 34 13.95 -9.93 5.42
C THR A 34 12.69 -10.80 5.35
N VAL A 35 11.96 -10.73 4.23
CA VAL A 35 10.74 -11.52 4.05
C VAL A 35 10.76 -12.26 2.71
N THR A 36 10.19 -13.46 2.73
CA THR A 36 9.93 -14.29 1.56
C THR A 36 8.71 -13.78 0.78
N TYR A 37 8.53 -14.27 -0.46
CA TYR A 37 7.32 -13.99 -1.25
C TYR A 37 6.04 -14.45 -0.54
N ARG A 38 6.08 -15.61 0.14
CA ARG A 38 4.92 -16.10 0.91
C ARG A 38 4.55 -15.15 2.04
N GLU A 39 5.52 -14.75 2.86
CA GLU A 39 5.28 -13.88 4.02
C GLU A 39 4.80 -12.50 3.55
N LEU A 40 5.45 -11.92 2.54
CA LEU A 40 5.02 -10.66 1.95
C LEU A 40 3.59 -10.77 1.41
N GLY A 41 3.27 -11.81 0.65
CA GLY A 41 1.93 -12.03 0.11
C GLY A 41 0.86 -12.15 1.19
N GLN A 42 1.16 -12.80 2.32
CA GLN A 42 0.25 -12.87 3.47
C GLN A 42 0.01 -11.49 4.10
N ARG A 43 1.08 -10.70 4.32
CA ARG A 43 0.98 -9.34 4.86
C ARG A 43 0.17 -8.41 3.94
N ILE A 44 0.41 -8.48 2.63
CA ILE A 44 -0.34 -7.69 1.64
C ILE A 44 -1.83 -8.07 1.67
N LYS A 45 -2.16 -9.37 1.65
CA LYS A 45 -3.55 -9.85 1.70
C LYS A 45 -4.27 -9.37 2.96
N ALA A 46 -3.61 -9.47 4.12
CA ALA A 46 -4.16 -9.02 5.39
C ALA A 46 -4.43 -7.50 5.38
N LEU A 47 -3.44 -6.70 4.95
CA LEU A 47 -3.61 -5.24 4.89
C LEU A 47 -4.65 -4.82 3.85
N ALA A 48 -4.70 -5.46 2.69
CA ALA A 48 -5.70 -5.20 1.66
C ALA A 48 -7.12 -5.50 2.17
N ALA A 49 -7.31 -6.59 2.92
CA ALA A 49 -8.58 -6.90 3.56
C ALA A 49 -8.96 -5.83 4.59
N PHE A 50 -8.02 -5.40 5.44
CA PHE A 50 -8.25 -4.33 6.42
C PHE A 50 -8.64 -3.01 5.75
N LEU A 51 -7.89 -2.57 4.74
CA LEU A 51 -8.20 -1.33 4.00
C LEU A 51 -9.61 -1.39 3.39
N ARG A 52 -9.98 -2.53 2.79
CA ARG A 52 -11.29 -2.68 2.15
C ARG A 52 -12.44 -2.74 3.16
N HIS A 53 -12.31 -3.55 4.21
CA HIS A 53 -13.43 -3.89 5.09
C HIS A 53 -13.56 -2.94 6.27
N GLU A 54 -12.45 -2.58 6.91
CA GLU A 54 -12.45 -1.72 8.10
C GLU A 54 -12.40 -0.23 7.71
N MET A 55 -11.58 0.12 6.72
CA MET A 55 -11.48 1.51 6.25
C MET A 55 -12.43 1.85 5.09
N GLY A 56 -13.19 0.85 4.60
CA GLY A 56 -14.18 1.02 3.55
C GLY A 56 -13.61 1.49 2.22
N LEU A 57 -12.34 1.18 1.91
CA LEU A 57 -11.65 1.68 0.72
C LEU A 57 -12.28 1.12 -0.57
N LEU A 58 -12.52 1.99 -1.55
CA LEU A 58 -13.05 1.68 -2.87
C LEU A 58 -11.97 1.88 -3.95
N PRO A 59 -12.12 1.24 -5.13
CA PRO A 59 -11.23 1.52 -6.26
C PRO A 59 -11.20 3.01 -6.61
N GLY A 60 -10.00 3.56 -6.78
CA GLY A 60 -9.77 4.99 -7.02
C GLY A 60 -9.56 5.83 -5.76
N ASP A 61 -9.90 5.32 -4.57
CA ASP A 61 -9.62 6.02 -3.31
C ASP A 61 -8.11 6.19 -3.10
N ARG A 62 -7.72 7.33 -2.53
CA ARG A 62 -6.33 7.72 -2.36
C ARG A 62 -5.85 7.37 -0.95
N VAL A 63 -4.72 6.67 -0.86
CA VAL A 63 -4.08 6.28 0.40
C VAL A 63 -2.73 6.97 0.52
N GLY A 64 -2.58 7.81 1.53
CA GLY A 64 -1.29 8.39 1.88
C GLY A 64 -0.38 7.33 2.49
N ILE A 65 0.88 7.26 2.04
CA ILE A 65 1.89 6.36 2.63
C ILE A 65 3.04 7.22 3.11
N SER A 66 3.14 7.35 4.43
CA SER A 66 4.15 8.11 5.15
C SER A 66 5.02 7.17 5.99
N LEU A 67 5.58 6.14 5.36
CA LEU A 67 6.42 5.14 6.01
C LEU A 67 7.89 5.26 5.56
N PRO A 68 8.88 5.01 6.43
CA PRO A 68 10.27 4.89 6.00
C PRO A 68 10.44 3.71 5.05
N LYS A 69 11.55 3.66 4.30
CA LYS A 69 11.84 2.52 3.41
C LYS A 69 12.02 1.23 4.23
N SER A 70 10.98 0.41 4.22
CA SER A 70 10.87 -0.85 4.97
C SER A 70 9.99 -1.85 4.21
N VAL A 71 9.92 -3.09 4.70
CA VAL A 71 8.93 -4.06 4.21
C VAL A 71 7.50 -3.55 4.37
N ASP A 72 7.20 -2.82 5.44
CA ASP A 72 5.87 -2.23 5.65
C ASP A 72 5.53 -1.20 4.57
N SER A 73 6.50 -0.38 4.14
CA SER A 73 6.27 0.56 3.04
C SER A 73 5.95 -0.15 1.72
N VAL A 74 6.62 -1.26 1.42
CA VAL A 74 6.34 -2.08 0.23
C VAL A 74 4.98 -2.75 0.36
N THR A 75 4.67 -3.31 1.52
CA THR A 75 3.39 -3.94 1.83
C THR A 75 2.23 -2.96 1.67
N ALA A 76 2.38 -1.74 2.18
CA ALA A 76 1.39 -0.67 2.09
C ALA A 76 1.09 -0.27 0.64
N VAL A 77 2.13 -0.12 -0.19
CA VAL A 77 1.96 0.20 -1.62
C VAL A 77 1.22 -0.93 -2.33
N LEU A 78 1.68 -2.17 -2.16
CA LEU A 78 1.09 -3.32 -2.85
C LEU A 78 -0.34 -3.61 -2.39
N ALA A 79 -0.64 -3.48 -1.10
CA ALA A 79 -1.99 -3.66 -0.56
C ALA A 79 -2.95 -2.59 -1.09
N THR A 80 -2.50 -1.33 -1.18
CA THR A 80 -3.26 -0.22 -1.77
C THR A 80 -3.60 -0.52 -3.23
N LEU A 81 -2.61 -0.96 -4.00
CA LEU A 81 -2.82 -1.32 -5.41
C LEU A 81 -3.75 -2.53 -5.56
N GLN A 82 -3.65 -3.53 -4.68
CA GLN A 82 -4.49 -4.72 -4.70
C GLN A 82 -5.98 -4.43 -4.45
N VAL A 83 -6.31 -3.39 -3.68
CA VAL A 83 -7.70 -2.94 -3.51
C VAL A 83 -8.18 -2.00 -4.62
N GLY A 84 -7.32 -1.72 -5.62
CA GLY A 84 -7.61 -0.77 -6.69
C GLY A 84 -7.48 0.70 -6.27
N GLY A 85 -6.87 0.97 -5.11
CA GLY A 85 -6.60 2.31 -4.61
C GLY A 85 -5.38 2.94 -5.29
N VAL A 86 -5.21 4.24 -5.05
CA VAL A 86 -4.08 5.04 -5.53
C VAL A 86 -3.20 5.41 -4.35
N TYR A 87 -1.96 4.94 -4.34
CA TYR A 87 -1.03 5.35 -3.29
C TYR A 87 -0.47 6.76 -3.57
N VAL A 88 -0.30 7.54 -2.51
CA VAL A 88 0.30 8.88 -2.56
C VAL A 88 1.51 8.87 -1.63
N PRO A 89 2.75 8.95 -2.15
CA PRO A 89 3.94 8.95 -1.32
C PRO A 89 4.01 10.25 -0.51
N MET A 90 4.25 10.13 0.79
CA MET A 90 4.41 11.24 1.71
C MET A 90 5.76 11.08 2.42
N ASP A 91 6.49 12.19 2.57
CA ASP A 91 7.78 12.16 3.25
C ASP A 91 7.59 11.97 4.77
N PRO A 92 8.04 10.87 5.37
CA PRO A 92 7.88 10.61 6.80
C PRO A 92 8.62 11.61 7.68
N LEU A 93 9.62 12.34 7.15
CA LEU A 93 10.35 13.36 7.89
C LEU A 93 9.64 14.72 7.86
N SER A 94 8.62 14.87 7.03
CA SER A 94 7.85 16.11 6.98
C SER A 94 7.12 16.36 8.30
N PRO A 95 6.94 17.63 8.71
CA PRO A 95 6.14 17.98 9.88
C PRO A 95 4.72 17.45 9.76
N ILE A 96 4.14 16.98 10.86
CA ILE A 96 2.78 16.44 10.91
C ILE A 96 1.79 17.40 10.23
N GLN A 97 1.86 18.69 10.55
CA GLN A 97 0.97 19.71 10.00
C GLN A 97 0.98 19.75 8.47
N ARG A 98 2.14 19.49 7.84
CA ARG A 98 2.26 19.42 6.38
C ARG A 98 1.67 18.14 5.81
N LEU A 99 1.80 17.01 6.53
CA LEU A 99 1.15 15.76 6.16
C LEU A 99 -0.37 15.91 6.16
N VAL A 100 -0.94 16.63 7.14
CA VAL A 100 -2.38 16.94 7.17
C VAL A 100 -2.81 17.71 5.95
N THR A 101 -2.10 18.80 5.62
CA THR A 101 -2.44 19.63 4.45
C THR A 101 -2.44 18.81 3.17
N ILE A 102 -1.40 17.98 2.97
CA ILE A 102 -1.32 17.11 1.79
C ILE A 102 -2.48 16.09 1.79
N ALA A 103 -2.83 15.53 2.94
CA ALA A 103 -3.92 14.57 3.05
C ALA A 103 -5.27 15.19 2.69
N THR A 104 -5.57 16.37 3.23
CA THR A 104 -6.79 17.12 2.92
C THR A 104 -6.82 17.52 1.43
N ASP A 105 -5.75 18.11 0.90
CA ASP A 105 -5.69 18.59 -0.49
C ASP A 105 -5.79 17.44 -1.50
N CYS A 106 -5.19 16.29 -1.17
CA CYS A 106 -5.24 15.11 -2.01
C CYS A 106 -6.52 14.30 -1.81
N GLN A 107 -7.44 14.69 -0.92
CA GLN A 107 -8.64 13.94 -0.57
C GLN A 107 -8.31 12.48 -0.22
N GLN A 108 -7.25 12.30 0.58
CA GLN A 108 -6.85 10.98 1.03
C GLN A 108 -7.91 10.45 2.00
N LYS A 109 -8.33 9.21 1.78
CA LYS A 109 -9.28 8.54 2.67
C LYS A 109 -8.60 7.98 3.92
N VAL A 110 -7.34 7.56 3.76
CA VAL A 110 -6.51 6.97 4.82
C VAL A 110 -5.07 7.39 4.64
N VAL A 111 -4.33 7.56 5.74
CA VAL A 111 -2.88 7.71 5.75
C VAL A 111 -2.26 6.60 6.60
N LEU A 112 -1.33 5.85 6.02
CA LEU A 112 -0.52 4.86 6.71
C LEU A 112 0.77 5.53 7.19
N CYS A 113 1.01 5.51 8.50
CA CYS A 113 2.16 6.13 9.14
C CYS A 113 2.61 5.31 10.37
N PRO A 114 3.83 5.54 10.89
CA PRO A 114 4.28 4.95 12.14
C PRO A 114 3.39 5.37 13.32
N GLU A 115 3.31 4.52 14.35
CA GLU A 115 2.41 4.71 15.50
C GLU A 115 2.65 6.03 16.25
N ASP A 116 3.91 6.46 16.35
CA ASP A 116 4.31 7.72 17.00
C ASP A 116 3.86 8.98 16.23
N ARG A 117 3.26 8.80 15.05
CA ARG A 117 2.72 9.85 14.18
C ARG A 117 1.23 9.71 13.91
N LEU A 118 0.53 8.89 14.69
CA LEU A 118 -0.93 8.78 14.59
C LEU A 118 -1.60 10.11 14.95
N VAL A 119 -2.49 10.54 14.05
CA VAL A 119 -3.30 11.73 14.24
C VAL A 119 -4.64 11.50 13.55
N GLU A 120 -5.73 11.86 14.22
CA GLU A 120 -7.06 11.82 13.62
C GLU A 120 -7.29 13.11 12.81
N PHE A 121 -7.67 12.96 11.55
CA PHE A 121 -8.12 14.06 10.71
C PHE A 121 -9.54 13.73 10.25
N GLY A 122 -10.48 14.60 10.65
CA GLY A 122 -11.92 14.38 10.58
C GLY A 122 -12.50 14.27 9.19
#